data_AF-A0A835IGF2-F1
#
_entry.id   AF-A0A835IGF2-F1
#
_cell.length_a   1.000
_cell.length_b   1.000
_cell.length_c   1.000
_cell.angle_alpha   90.00
_cell.angle_beta   90.00
_cell.angle_gamma   90.00
#
_symmetry.space_group_name_H-M   'P 1'
#
loop_
_entity.id
_entity.type
_entity.pdbx_description
1 polymer ?
#
loop_
_entity_poly.entity_id
_entity_poly.type
_entity_poly.pdbx_seq_one_letter_code
_entity_poly.pdbx_strand_id
1 'polypeptide(L)'
;MCESQRQMFMESWWARSPVINNHVSDTFIGGVTGDSSSGQADSLQSKLSVNEEYMGAFRTKSYIEICGKVQGQLRTTGEEEDQISPLSPFRTYSHLSENLLEPRQEILVELIETSNLHHLIIDYFEVSLEAFRICGLLLQVIDQTRADHRVVQRVIKLTKRVSNFGECSDDQYRIVFNELASFAQLDNPLSGSNRLKFSAIRSRYGLILVELTMKHRKVTRRAKVVRICKKASGISLVIACGAVAIVTLVLALHSLVGVVAAPGLVTVPLAALKKSVKAAQKEIKSSALVRFGAQLDAAAKGVYILNRDFDTLSRLVTRLHIEIEHRRSVASLCVKYQKRQMLKEVVKEFQSHESCFMEQLEELEDHVYLCFLTINRARRLVIQETVMHRQEENS
;
A
#
# COMPACT_ATOMS: atom_id res chain seq x y z
N MET A 1 5.17 -4.09 -27.99
CA MET A 1 4.14 -4.55 -27.03
C MET A 1 4.39 -4.03 -25.60
N CYS A 2 5.64 -3.77 -25.18
CA CYS A 2 5.96 -3.15 -23.87
C CYS A 2 5.34 -1.76 -23.63
N GLU A 3 5.32 -0.85 -24.61
CA GLU A 3 4.88 0.54 -24.41
C GLU A 3 3.37 0.71 -24.20
N SER A 4 2.54 0.01 -24.98
CA SER A 4 1.08 0.03 -24.81
C SER A 4 0.65 -0.56 -23.45
N GLN A 5 1.46 -1.42 -22.85
CA GLN A 5 1.20 -2.04 -21.56
C GLN A 5 1.62 -1.13 -20.39
N ARG A 6 2.72 -0.39 -20.52
CA ARG A 6 3.10 0.69 -19.59
C ARG A 6 1.95 1.71 -19.45
N GLN A 7 1.24 2.01 -20.54
CA GLN A 7 0.06 2.90 -20.55
C GLN A 7 -1.10 2.42 -19.66
N MET A 8 -1.40 1.12 -19.66
CA MET A 8 -2.49 0.54 -18.86
C MET A 8 -2.19 0.61 -17.35
N PHE A 9 -0.92 0.43 -16.96
CA PHE A 9 -0.49 0.56 -15.56
C PHE A 9 -0.43 2.01 -15.08
N MET A 10 -0.08 2.93 -15.99
CA MET A 10 -0.15 4.37 -15.75
C MET A 10 -1.58 4.84 -15.43
N GLU A 11 -2.60 4.35 -16.13
CA GLU A 11 -3.99 4.68 -15.82
C GLU A 11 -4.43 4.16 -14.44
N SER A 12 -3.98 2.96 -14.07
CA SER A 12 -4.17 2.44 -12.70
C SER A 12 -3.41 3.25 -11.65
N TRP A 13 -2.33 3.96 -12.03
CA TRP A 13 -1.56 4.86 -11.18
C TRP A 13 -2.18 6.22 -10.99
N TRP A 14 -2.81 6.79 -12.02
CA TRP A 14 -3.49 8.07 -11.87
C TRP A 14 -4.72 8.02 -10.96
N ALA A 15 -5.38 6.85 -10.86
CA ALA A 15 -6.39 6.61 -9.83
C ALA A 15 -5.83 6.66 -8.38
N ARG A 16 -4.50 6.74 -8.19
CA ARG A 16 -3.76 6.77 -6.91
C ARG A 16 -3.44 8.19 -6.41
N SER A 17 -3.46 9.24 -7.24
CA SER A 17 -2.85 10.55 -6.90
C SER A 17 -3.54 11.48 -5.88
N PRO A 18 -4.85 11.43 -5.55
CA PRO A 18 -5.37 12.34 -4.51
C PRO A 18 -4.86 12.01 -3.10
N VAL A 19 -4.24 10.84 -2.90
CA VAL A 19 -3.87 10.33 -1.57
C VAL A 19 -2.34 10.29 -1.38
N ILE A 20 -1.56 10.47 -2.45
CA ILE A 20 -0.10 10.33 -2.41
C ILE A 20 0.62 11.67 -2.18
N ASN A 21 -0.02 12.83 -2.37
CA ASN A 21 0.57 14.13 -2.02
C ASN A 21 -0.24 14.88 -0.94
N ASN A 22 0.22 14.80 0.31
CA ASN A 22 -0.10 15.83 1.30
C ASN A 22 0.84 17.02 1.07
N HIS A 23 0.63 17.68 -0.05
CA HIS A 23 0.90 19.10 -0.27
C HIS A 23 0.23 19.42 -1.59
N VAL A 24 -1.03 19.88 -1.50
CA VAL A 24 -1.73 20.80 -2.41
C VAL A 24 -3.22 20.76 -2.02
N SER A 25 -3.60 21.84 -1.32
CA SER A 25 -4.91 22.48 -1.28
C SER A 25 -6.04 21.91 -0.40
N ASP A 26 -6.10 22.45 0.82
CA ASP A 26 -7.34 23.00 1.38
C ASP A 26 -7.98 23.98 0.37
N THR A 27 -8.84 23.51 -0.52
CA THR A 27 -9.93 24.32 -1.10
C THR A 27 -10.88 23.44 -1.90
N PHE A 28 -11.93 22.94 -1.27
CA PHE A 28 -13.12 22.55 -2.02
C PHE A 28 -14.39 22.64 -1.17
N ILE A 29 -14.75 23.84 -0.71
CA ILE A 29 -16.15 24.23 -0.43
C ILE A 29 -16.33 25.73 -0.71
N GLY A 30 -17.34 26.06 -1.54
CA GLY A 30 -17.81 27.41 -1.89
C GLY A 30 -17.41 27.76 -3.33
N GLY A 31 -18.28 28.12 -4.27
CA GLY A 31 -19.61 28.70 -4.22
C GLY A 31 -19.71 29.59 -5.47
N VAL A 32 -20.77 29.43 -6.25
CA VAL A 32 -21.03 30.14 -7.52
C VAL A 32 -21.07 31.65 -7.33
N THR A 33 -20.36 32.42 -8.18
CA THR A 33 -20.84 33.58 -8.99
C THR A 33 -19.66 34.17 -9.77
N GLY A 34 -19.86 34.52 -11.05
CA GLY A 34 -18.80 34.98 -11.96
C GLY A 34 -18.44 36.46 -11.86
N ASP A 35 -17.32 36.84 -12.47
CA ASP A 35 -17.27 37.78 -13.60
C ASP A 35 -15.83 37.81 -14.20
N SER A 36 -15.74 38.33 -15.41
CA SER A 36 -14.60 38.29 -16.31
C SER A 36 -13.65 39.48 -16.09
N SER A 37 -12.33 39.26 -16.06
CA SER A 37 -11.32 40.10 -16.77
C SER A 37 -9.88 39.72 -16.42
N SER A 38 -9.02 39.98 -17.40
CA SER A 38 -7.62 39.62 -17.58
C SER A 38 -6.63 39.99 -16.47
N GLY A 39 -5.70 39.08 -16.19
CA GLY A 39 -4.48 39.33 -15.43
C GLY A 39 -3.58 38.10 -15.42
N GLN A 40 -2.77 37.95 -16.47
CA GLN A 40 -1.83 36.85 -16.66
C GLN A 40 -0.50 37.15 -15.95
N ALA A 41 -0.26 36.54 -14.79
CA ALA A 41 1.07 36.18 -14.27
C ALA A 41 0.92 35.24 -13.06
N ASP A 42 1.65 34.13 -13.11
CA ASP A 42 1.97 33.20 -12.00
C ASP A 42 0.87 32.31 -11.41
N SER A 43 0.41 31.31 -12.18
CA SER A 43 0.08 29.98 -11.60
C SER A 43 0.14 28.85 -12.64
N LEU A 44 1.25 28.71 -13.36
CA LEU A 44 1.52 27.47 -14.10
C LEU A 44 2.15 26.46 -13.13
N GLN A 45 1.34 25.90 -12.25
CA GLN A 45 1.65 24.61 -11.66
C GLN A 45 1.63 23.62 -12.81
N SER A 46 2.81 23.35 -13.39
CA SER A 46 3.02 22.37 -14.45
C SER A 46 2.27 21.09 -14.07
N LYS A 47 1.19 20.80 -14.81
CA LYS A 47 0.36 19.62 -14.59
C LYS A 47 1.18 18.45 -15.13
N LEU A 48 2.06 17.91 -14.28
CA LEU A 48 2.91 16.77 -14.60
C LEU A 48 2.04 15.66 -15.22
N SER A 49 2.53 15.07 -16.30
CA SER A 49 1.83 13.95 -16.92
C SER A 49 1.78 12.76 -15.96
N VAL A 50 0.77 11.90 -16.10
CA VAL A 50 0.63 10.63 -15.36
C VAL A 50 1.95 9.86 -15.32
N ASN A 51 2.63 9.81 -16.46
CA ASN A 51 3.89 9.11 -16.63
C ASN A 51 5.02 9.74 -15.84
N GLU A 52 5.13 11.07 -15.83
CA GLU A 52 6.17 11.77 -15.08
C GLU A 52 5.98 11.61 -13.58
N GLU A 53 4.74 11.63 -13.11
CA GLU A 53 4.42 11.44 -11.71
C GLU A 53 4.70 9.98 -11.28
N TYR A 54 4.34 9.00 -12.11
CA TYR A 54 4.70 7.58 -11.93
C TYR A 54 6.21 7.37 -11.89
N MET A 55 6.93 7.85 -12.92
CA MET A 55 8.39 7.75 -12.98
C MET A 55 9.08 8.53 -11.86
N GLY A 56 8.45 9.60 -11.38
CA GLY A 56 8.91 10.38 -10.23
C GLY A 56 8.90 9.59 -8.93
N ALA A 57 7.97 8.64 -8.76
CA ALA A 57 7.85 7.83 -7.54
C ALA A 57 9.13 7.02 -7.25
N PHE A 58 9.73 6.43 -8.28
CA PHE A 58 10.99 5.66 -8.21
C PHE A 58 12.23 6.52 -7.99
N ARG A 59 12.09 7.85 -8.08
CA ARG A 59 13.19 8.82 -7.84
C ARG A 59 13.08 9.50 -6.48
N THR A 60 12.06 9.17 -5.69
CA THR A 60 11.88 9.76 -4.37
C THR A 60 12.98 9.30 -3.41
N LYS A 61 13.35 10.15 -2.46
CA LYS A 61 14.33 9.80 -1.41
C LYS A 61 13.89 8.57 -0.62
N SER A 62 12.60 8.46 -0.32
CA SER A 62 12.02 7.30 0.37
C SER A 62 12.18 6.01 -0.42
N TYR A 63 12.06 6.06 -1.75
CA TYR A 63 12.30 4.90 -2.62
C TYR A 63 13.75 4.46 -2.57
N ILE A 64 14.68 5.40 -2.80
CA ILE A 64 16.11 5.12 -2.76
C ILE A 64 16.52 4.56 -1.39
N GLU A 65 15.99 5.13 -0.31
CA GLU A 65 16.26 4.69 1.06
C GLU A 65 15.77 3.27 1.32
N ILE A 66 14.54 2.92 0.94
CA ILE A 66 14.02 1.56 1.19
C ILE A 66 14.76 0.51 0.36
N CYS A 67 15.10 0.82 -0.90
CA CYS A 67 15.93 -0.05 -1.72
C CYS A 67 17.30 -0.26 -1.08
N GLY A 68 17.94 0.82 -0.61
CA GLY A 68 19.23 0.74 0.08
C GLY A 68 19.16 -0.08 1.38
N LYS A 69 18.09 0.07 2.17
CA LYS A 69 17.89 -0.71 3.40
C LYS A 69 17.69 -2.19 3.11
N VAL A 70 16.85 -2.55 2.12
CA VAL A 70 16.66 -3.95 1.72
C VAL A 70 17.98 -4.56 1.26
N GLN A 71 18.72 -3.88 0.39
CA GLN A 71 20.02 -4.36 -0.11
C GLN A 71 21.07 -4.49 1.00
N GLY A 72 21.08 -3.56 1.96
CA GLY A 72 21.96 -3.62 3.12
C GLY A 72 21.71 -4.85 3.98
N GLN A 73 20.44 -5.15 4.28
CA GLN A 73 20.03 -6.32 5.06
C GLN A 73 20.42 -7.65 4.39
N LEU A 74 20.32 -7.70 3.06
CA LEU A 74 20.74 -8.86 2.27
C LEU A 74 22.26 -9.07 2.33
N ARG A 75 23.06 -8.00 2.39
CA ARG A 75 24.52 -8.09 2.49
C ARG A 75 24.99 -8.52 3.89
N THR A 76 24.44 -7.94 4.95
CA THR A 76 24.81 -8.27 6.33
C THR A 76 24.50 -9.72 6.69
N THR A 77 23.38 -10.26 6.19
CA THR A 77 23.04 -11.67 6.43
C THR A 77 24.01 -12.65 5.75
N GLY A 78 24.60 -12.26 4.61
CA GLY A 78 25.59 -13.08 3.90
C GLY A 78 26.96 -13.15 4.60
N GLU A 79 27.28 -12.22 5.49
CA GLU A 79 28.54 -12.20 6.25
C GLU A 79 28.46 -13.01 7.57
N GLU A 80 27.26 -13.18 8.13
CA GLU A 80 27.02 -13.99 9.33
C GLU A 80 26.81 -15.49 9.02
N GLU A 81 26.48 -15.85 7.77
CA GLU A 81 26.25 -17.24 7.33
C GLU A 81 27.54 -18.07 7.15
N ASP A 82 28.73 -17.48 7.29
CA ASP A 82 30.02 -18.17 7.15
C ASP A 82 30.37 -19.13 8.31
N GLN A 83 29.54 -19.23 9.37
CA GLN A 83 29.80 -20.12 10.52
C GLN A 83 28.76 -21.20 10.80
N ILE A 84 27.61 -21.25 10.11
CA ILE A 84 26.60 -22.31 10.32
C ILE A 84 25.95 -22.68 8.97
N SER A 85 25.88 -23.99 8.68
CA SER A 85 25.35 -24.67 7.48
C SER A 85 24.26 -23.94 6.66
N PRO A 86 24.15 -24.17 5.32
CA PRO A 86 23.33 -23.36 4.40
C PRO A 86 21.83 -23.54 4.67
N LEU A 87 21.30 -22.74 5.59
CA LEU A 87 19.90 -22.75 5.95
C LEU A 87 19.15 -21.71 5.13
N SER A 88 18.53 -22.19 4.05
CA SER A 88 17.35 -21.66 3.35
C SER A 88 17.19 -20.12 3.27
N PRO A 89 17.11 -19.53 2.05
CA PRO A 89 16.86 -18.08 1.85
C PRO A 89 15.53 -17.55 2.45
N PHE A 90 14.77 -18.37 3.16
CA PHE A 90 13.55 -18.05 3.89
C PHE A 90 13.80 -17.18 5.13
N ARG A 91 14.98 -17.22 5.76
CA ARG A 91 15.26 -16.41 6.96
C ARG A 91 15.50 -14.94 6.62
N THR A 92 16.26 -14.64 5.57
CA THR A 92 16.72 -13.29 5.24
C THR A 92 15.58 -12.28 5.01
N TYR A 93 14.52 -12.70 4.29
CA TYR A 93 13.39 -11.82 3.99
C TYR A 93 12.33 -11.77 5.11
N SER A 94 12.37 -12.71 6.05
CA SER A 94 11.45 -12.75 7.21
C SER A 94 11.78 -11.65 8.23
N HIS A 95 13.07 -11.28 8.35
CA HIS A 95 13.54 -10.19 9.22
C HIS A 95 13.32 -8.79 8.64
N LEU A 96 12.89 -8.67 7.37
CA LEU A 96 12.59 -7.37 6.78
C LEU A 96 11.47 -6.65 7.56
N SER A 97 10.48 -7.38 8.08
CA SER A 97 9.43 -6.75 8.88
C SER A 97 9.93 -6.20 10.22
N GLU A 98 11.05 -6.70 10.77
CA GLU A 98 11.61 -6.20 12.03
C GLU A 98 12.34 -4.87 11.81
N ASN A 99 13.01 -4.73 10.66
CA ASN A 99 13.89 -3.60 10.38
C ASN A 99 13.26 -2.51 9.51
N LEU A 100 12.30 -2.87 8.64
CA LEU A 100 11.73 -1.98 7.64
C LEU A 100 10.27 -1.63 7.89
N LEU A 101 9.53 -2.43 8.67
CA LEU A 101 8.14 -2.12 8.94
C LEU A 101 8.06 -0.93 9.88
N GLU A 102 7.31 0.07 9.46
CA GLU A 102 7.09 1.27 10.25
C GLU A 102 5.61 1.48 10.58
N PRO A 103 5.30 1.96 11.79
CA PRO A 103 6.22 2.01 12.93
C PRO A 103 6.54 0.59 13.42
N ARG A 104 7.66 0.50 14.15
CA ARG A 104 8.17 -0.76 14.65
C ARG A 104 7.15 -1.47 15.54
N GLN A 105 7.24 -2.79 15.56
CA GLN A 105 6.24 -3.61 16.23
C GLN A 105 6.23 -3.38 17.75
N GLU A 106 7.38 -3.07 18.36
CA GLU A 106 7.48 -2.80 19.80
C GLU A 106 6.70 -1.53 20.18
N ILE A 107 6.84 -0.47 19.39
CA ILE A 107 6.10 0.80 19.57
C ILE A 107 4.59 0.54 19.41
N LEU A 108 4.21 -0.32 18.46
CA LEU A 108 2.81 -0.66 18.25
C LEU A 108 2.24 -1.48 19.44
N VAL A 109 3.00 -2.43 19.98
CA VAL A 109 2.58 -3.21 21.16
C VAL A 109 2.39 -2.29 22.36
N GLU A 110 3.35 -1.41 22.63
CA GLU A 110 3.22 -0.41 23.70
C GLU A 110 2.00 0.50 23.48
N LEU A 111 1.73 0.92 22.24
CA LEU A 111 0.56 1.73 21.93
C LEU A 111 -0.75 0.95 22.17
N ILE A 112 -0.80 -0.34 21.83
CA ILE A 112 -1.97 -1.22 22.06
C ILE A 112 -2.19 -1.45 23.56
N GLU A 113 -1.12 -1.60 24.34
CA GLU A 113 -1.21 -1.81 25.79
C GLU A 113 -1.58 -0.52 26.53
N THR A 114 -1.02 0.62 26.11
CA THR A 114 -1.26 1.94 26.72
C THR A 114 -2.52 2.63 26.21
N SER A 115 -3.13 2.14 25.13
CA SER A 115 -4.34 2.74 24.55
C SER A 115 -5.44 1.69 24.39
N ASN A 116 -6.67 2.04 24.76
CA ASN A 116 -7.86 1.27 24.38
C ASN A 116 -8.15 1.41 22.87
N LEU A 117 -7.25 0.94 22.01
CA LEU A 117 -7.43 0.91 20.57
C LEU A 117 -8.59 -0.03 20.24
N HIS A 118 -9.43 0.43 19.31
CA HIS A 118 -10.54 -0.38 18.84
C HIS A 118 -10.02 -1.57 18.02
N HIS A 119 -10.60 -2.76 18.19
CA HIS A 119 -10.19 -4.00 17.50
C HIS A 119 -9.98 -3.83 15.98
N LEU A 120 -10.79 -3.01 15.31
CA LEU A 120 -10.61 -2.74 13.86
C LEU A 120 -9.29 -2.08 13.48
N ILE A 121 -8.71 -1.30 14.39
CA ILE A 121 -7.41 -0.66 14.19
C ILE A 121 -6.30 -1.69 14.42
N ILE A 122 -6.45 -2.56 15.42
CA ILE A 122 -5.55 -3.70 15.66
C ILE A 122 -5.56 -4.65 14.45
N ASP A 123 -6.75 -5.06 14.00
CA ASP A 123 -6.96 -5.88 12.80
C ASP A 123 -6.23 -5.29 11.57
N TYR A 124 -6.29 -3.96 11.40
CA TYR A 124 -5.60 -3.28 10.31
C TYR A 124 -4.07 -3.42 10.40
N PHE A 125 -3.49 -3.30 11.60
CA PHE A 125 -2.05 -3.46 11.77
C PHE A 125 -1.59 -4.90 11.57
N GLU A 126 -2.38 -5.88 11.99
CA GLU A 126 -2.09 -7.30 11.75
C GLU A 126 -2.12 -7.62 10.26
N VAL A 127 -3.18 -7.19 9.58
CA VAL A 127 -3.35 -7.37 8.14
C VAL A 127 -2.24 -6.64 7.36
N SER A 128 -1.87 -5.42 7.72
CA SER A 128 -0.79 -4.69 7.03
C SER A 128 0.61 -5.29 7.28
N LEU A 129 0.86 -5.87 8.46
CA LEU A 129 2.08 -6.63 8.73
C LEU A 129 2.16 -7.88 7.85
N GLU A 130 1.03 -8.58 7.70
CA GLU A 130 0.94 -9.75 6.85
C GLU A 130 1.17 -9.40 5.36
N ALA A 131 0.59 -8.30 4.89
CA ALA A 131 0.89 -7.74 3.57
C ALA A 131 2.40 -7.47 3.40
N PHE A 132 3.04 -6.87 4.41
CA PHE A 132 4.48 -6.60 4.37
C PHE A 132 5.31 -7.87 4.23
N ARG A 133 4.98 -8.93 4.98
CA ARG A 133 5.68 -10.22 4.90
C ARG A 133 5.56 -10.84 3.51
N ILE A 134 4.38 -10.73 2.90
CA ILE A 134 4.15 -11.20 1.54
C ILE A 134 5.05 -10.46 0.53
N CYS A 135 5.21 -9.13 0.66
CA CYS A 135 6.15 -8.36 -0.15
C CYS A 135 7.60 -8.85 0.02
N GLY A 136 8.03 -9.17 1.25
CA GLY A 136 9.33 -9.79 1.51
C GLY A 136 9.52 -11.13 0.80
N LEU A 137 8.50 -11.99 0.84
CA LEU A 137 8.51 -13.27 0.12
C LEU A 137 8.58 -13.07 -1.39
N LEU A 138 7.93 -12.03 -1.94
CA LEU A 138 8.04 -11.74 -3.38
C LEU A 138 9.46 -11.35 -3.78
N LEU A 139 10.17 -10.53 -3.00
CA LEU A 139 11.57 -10.21 -3.29
C LEU A 139 12.44 -11.47 -3.34
N GLN A 140 12.25 -12.40 -2.39
CA GLN A 140 12.95 -13.68 -2.40
C GLN A 140 12.72 -14.45 -3.71
N VAL A 141 11.47 -14.48 -4.17
CA VAL A 141 11.09 -15.20 -5.39
C VAL A 141 11.65 -14.50 -6.64
N ILE A 142 11.70 -13.17 -6.64
CA ILE A 142 12.31 -12.38 -7.71
C ILE A 142 13.80 -12.70 -7.83
N ASP A 143 14.51 -12.74 -6.70
CA ASP A 143 15.95 -13.04 -6.69
C ASP A 143 16.23 -14.49 -7.11
N GLN A 144 15.41 -15.45 -6.67
CA GLN A 144 15.50 -16.82 -7.16
C GLN A 144 15.24 -16.89 -8.67
N THR A 145 14.19 -16.22 -9.15
CA THR A 145 13.85 -16.19 -10.58
C THR A 145 14.99 -15.61 -11.41
N ARG A 146 15.63 -14.54 -10.92
CA ARG A 146 16.80 -13.92 -11.53
C ARG A 146 18.00 -14.87 -11.56
N ALA A 147 18.26 -15.60 -10.47
CA ALA A 147 19.32 -16.59 -10.40
C ALA A 147 19.10 -17.74 -11.40
N ASP A 148 17.87 -18.26 -11.48
CA ASP A 148 17.48 -19.34 -12.38
C ASP A 148 17.60 -18.91 -13.85
N HIS A 149 17.22 -17.67 -14.18
CA HIS A 149 17.33 -17.12 -15.53
C HIS A 149 18.77 -16.84 -15.97
N ARG A 150 19.76 -16.86 -15.06
CA ARG A 150 21.18 -16.83 -15.46
C ARG A 150 21.54 -18.03 -16.33
N VAL A 151 20.84 -19.17 -16.19
CA VAL A 151 21.03 -20.33 -17.07
C VAL A 151 20.69 -19.98 -18.52
N VAL A 152 19.54 -19.33 -18.75
CA VAL A 152 19.10 -18.86 -20.07
C VAL A 152 20.12 -17.88 -20.65
N GLN A 153 20.65 -16.96 -19.84
CA GLN A 153 21.70 -16.04 -20.26
C GLN A 153 22.99 -16.76 -20.66
N ARG A 154 23.36 -17.84 -19.97
CA ARG A 154 24.50 -18.69 -20.35
C ARG A 154 24.25 -19.40 -21.68
N VAL A 155 23.06 -20.00 -21.86
CA VAL A 155 22.64 -20.62 -23.14
C VAL A 155 22.78 -19.62 -24.29
N ILE A 156 22.22 -18.41 -24.13
CA ILE A 156 22.31 -17.33 -25.12
C ILE A 156 23.77 -16.97 -25.42
N LYS A 157 24.61 -16.80 -24.39
CA LYS A 157 26.03 -16.44 -24.53
C LYS A 157 26.83 -17.55 -25.23
N LEU A 158 26.61 -18.81 -24.86
CA LEU A 158 27.28 -19.96 -25.47
C LEU A 158 26.94 -20.02 -26.96
N THR A 159 25.67 -19.88 -27.32
CA THR A 159 25.25 -19.88 -28.72
C THR A 159 25.80 -18.70 -29.53
N LYS A 160 25.87 -17.49 -28.96
CA LYS A 160 26.43 -16.31 -29.65
C LYS A 160 27.91 -16.44 -30.00
N ARG A 161 28.67 -17.24 -29.25
CA ARG A 161 30.09 -17.53 -29.58
C ARG A 161 30.23 -18.50 -30.75
N VAL A 162 29.16 -19.22 -31.08
CA VAL A 162 29.14 -20.28 -32.09
C VAL A 162 28.41 -19.77 -33.33
N SER A 163 28.71 -18.55 -33.78
CA SER A 163 27.91 -17.71 -34.69
C SER A 163 27.40 -18.34 -36.01
N ASN A 164 27.79 -19.57 -36.34
CA ASN A 164 27.12 -20.42 -37.32
C ASN A 164 26.78 -21.79 -36.71
N PHE A 165 25.51 -22.02 -36.35
CA PHE A 165 25.00 -23.35 -35.94
C PHE A 165 25.26 -24.48 -36.97
N GLY A 166 25.69 -24.13 -38.20
CA GLY A 166 26.16 -25.06 -39.22
C GLY A 166 27.57 -25.61 -38.98
N GLU A 167 28.42 -24.91 -38.22
CA GLU A 167 29.81 -25.29 -37.89
C GLU A 167 30.01 -25.63 -36.39
N CYS A 168 28.93 -25.68 -35.61
CA CYS A 168 28.99 -26.10 -34.21
C CYS A 168 29.51 -27.54 -34.12
N SER A 169 30.59 -27.75 -33.35
CA SER A 169 31.02 -29.11 -33.01
C SER A 169 29.95 -29.81 -32.17
N ASP A 170 29.89 -31.15 -32.26
CA ASP A 170 28.95 -31.94 -31.45
C ASP A 170 29.14 -31.72 -29.94
N ASP A 171 30.36 -31.44 -29.50
CA ASP A 171 30.65 -31.12 -28.10
C ASP A 171 30.01 -29.81 -27.65
N GLN A 172 30.11 -28.74 -28.46
CA GLN A 172 29.49 -27.45 -28.14
C GLN A 172 27.96 -27.56 -28.13
N TYR A 173 27.40 -28.31 -29.08
CA TYR A 173 25.98 -28.59 -29.14
C TYR A 173 25.48 -29.29 -27.86
N ARG A 174 26.21 -30.32 -27.41
CA ARG A 174 25.93 -31.03 -26.16
C ARG A 174 26.01 -30.14 -24.93
N ILE A 175 26.99 -29.22 -24.86
CA ILE A 175 27.11 -28.27 -23.74
C ILE A 175 25.87 -27.36 -23.66
N VAL A 176 25.42 -26.81 -24.79
CA VAL A 176 24.22 -25.95 -24.82
C VAL A 176 22.97 -26.73 -24.43
N PHE A 177 22.84 -27.98 -24.89
CA PHE A 177 21.74 -28.87 -24.48
C PHE A 177 21.74 -29.18 -22.99
N ASN A 178 22.92 -29.42 -22.40
CA ASN A 178 23.03 -29.69 -20.96
C ASN A 178 22.62 -28.46 -20.12
N GLU A 179 22.99 -27.25 -20.54
CA GLU A 179 22.54 -26.02 -19.88
C GLU A 179 21.03 -25.79 -20.09
N LEU A 180 20.49 -26.08 -21.26
CA LEU A 180 19.05 -25.98 -21.49
C LEU A 180 18.25 -27.03 -20.68
N ALA A 181 18.82 -28.23 -20.51
CA ALA A 181 18.27 -29.29 -19.68
C ALA A 181 18.28 -28.92 -18.20
N SER A 182 19.35 -28.26 -17.72
CA SER A 182 19.40 -27.77 -16.34
C SER A 182 18.30 -26.72 -16.11
N PHE A 183 18.10 -25.79 -17.04
CA PHE A 183 16.99 -24.83 -16.98
C PHE A 183 15.61 -25.49 -17.00
N ALA A 184 15.38 -26.47 -17.88
CA ALA A 184 14.09 -27.16 -17.96
C ALA A 184 13.74 -27.90 -16.65
N GLN A 185 14.74 -28.38 -15.92
CA GLN A 185 14.58 -29.06 -14.63
C GLN A 185 14.33 -28.09 -13.46
N LEU A 186 14.75 -26.82 -13.55
CA LEU A 186 14.54 -25.84 -12.48
C LEU A 186 13.06 -25.58 -12.26
N ASP A 187 12.58 -25.71 -11.03
CA ASP A 187 11.21 -25.33 -10.70
C ASP A 187 10.98 -23.84 -10.89
N ASN A 188 9.81 -23.48 -11.41
CA ASN A 188 9.39 -22.09 -11.49
C ASN A 188 9.20 -21.57 -10.05
N PRO A 189 9.96 -20.53 -9.63
CA PRO A 189 9.86 -19.97 -8.28
C PRO A 189 8.47 -19.38 -7.99
N LEU A 190 7.73 -19.01 -9.03
CA LEU A 190 6.34 -18.55 -8.97
C LEU A 190 5.32 -19.70 -9.11
N SER A 191 5.73 -20.98 -9.07
CA SER A 191 4.85 -22.15 -9.18
C SER A 191 4.60 -22.87 -7.84
N GLY A 192 3.51 -23.65 -7.81
CA GLY A 192 3.03 -24.34 -6.60
C GLY A 192 3.83 -25.58 -6.17
N SER A 193 4.82 -26.04 -6.96
CA SER A 193 5.65 -27.23 -6.65
C SER A 193 6.56 -27.01 -5.44
N ASN A 194 6.95 -25.75 -5.17
CA ASN A 194 7.54 -25.34 -3.89
C ASN A 194 6.41 -25.18 -2.84
N ARG A 195 5.78 -26.31 -2.49
CA ARG A 195 4.42 -26.56 -1.95
C ARG A 195 3.93 -25.75 -0.74
N LEU A 196 4.68 -24.78 -0.23
CA LEU A 196 4.29 -23.93 0.90
C LEU A 196 4.36 -22.42 0.64
N LYS A 197 4.96 -21.96 -0.47
CA LYS A 197 5.27 -20.53 -0.63
C LYS A 197 4.26 -19.81 -1.53
N PHE A 198 4.19 -20.12 -2.81
CA PHE A 198 3.38 -19.32 -3.73
C PHE A 198 1.87 -19.56 -3.65
N SER A 199 1.41 -20.80 -3.49
CA SER A 199 -0.02 -21.07 -3.26
C SER A 199 -0.46 -20.54 -1.90
N ALA A 200 0.37 -20.63 -0.86
CA ALA A 200 0.07 -20.04 0.43
C ALA A 200 0.08 -18.51 0.34
N ILE A 201 1.02 -17.91 -0.39
CA ILE A 201 1.04 -16.49 -0.70
C ILE A 201 -0.23 -16.10 -1.47
N ARG A 202 -0.61 -16.79 -2.54
CA ARG A 202 -1.83 -16.51 -3.34
C ARG A 202 -3.12 -16.72 -2.56
N SER A 203 -3.20 -17.77 -1.74
CA SER A 203 -4.33 -17.99 -0.82
C SER A 203 -4.35 -16.94 0.29
N ARG A 204 -3.20 -16.56 0.85
CA ARG A 204 -3.08 -15.46 1.82
C ARG A 204 -3.36 -14.10 1.17
N TYR A 205 -3.00 -13.88 -0.09
CA TYR A 205 -3.38 -12.74 -0.93
C TYR A 205 -4.90 -12.71 -1.07
N GLY A 206 -5.54 -13.83 -1.41
CA GLY A 206 -7.00 -13.89 -1.49
C GLY A 206 -7.68 -13.62 -0.14
N LEU A 207 -7.18 -14.25 0.92
CA LEU A 207 -7.69 -14.08 2.29
C LEU A 207 -7.51 -12.65 2.78
N ILE A 208 -6.31 -12.08 2.58
CA ILE A 208 -6.01 -10.72 2.99
C ILE A 208 -6.80 -9.72 2.16
N LEU A 209 -6.99 -9.93 0.86
CA LEU A 209 -7.83 -9.07 0.01
C LEU A 209 -9.29 -9.10 0.45
N VAL A 210 -9.80 -10.30 0.77
CA VAL A 210 -11.16 -10.47 1.31
C VAL A 210 -11.27 -9.81 2.68
N GLU A 211 -10.30 -10.02 3.56
CA GLU A 211 -10.27 -9.43 4.89
C GLU A 211 -10.17 -7.91 4.81
N LEU A 212 -9.21 -7.36 4.06
CA LEU A 212 -9.10 -5.95 3.71
C LEU A 212 -10.44 -5.43 3.17
N THR A 213 -11.08 -6.11 2.23
CA THR A 213 -12.38 -5.67 1.68
C THR A 213 -13.49 -5.65 2.73
N MET A 214 -13.58 -6.68 3.56
CA MET A 214 -14.55 -6.78 4.65
C MET A 214 -14.30 -5.73 5.73
N LYS A 215 -13.05 -5.55 6.15
CA LYS A 215 -12.62 -4.55 7.12
C LYS A 215 -12.84 -3.15 6.56
N HIS A 216 -12.45 -2.85 5.32
CA HIS A 216 -12.79 -1.59 4.63
C HIS A 216 -14.29 -1.33 4.67
N ARG A 217 -15.13 -2.30 4.28
CA ARG A 217 -16.58 -2.12 4.30
C ARG A 217 -17.10 -1.84 5.73
N LYS A 218 -16.59 -2.56 6.74
CA LYS A 218 -16.98 -2.41 8.15
C LYS A 218 -16.53 -1.05 8.70
N VAL A 219 -15.27 -0.69 8.49
CA VAL A 219 -14.62 0.55 8.91
C VAL A 219 -15.27 1.75 8.24
N THR A 220 -15.46 1.72 6.91
CA THR A 220 -16.12 2.80 6.14
C THR A 220 -17.58 2.98 6.54
N ARG A 221 -18.32 1.90 6.78
CA ARG A 221 -19.71 2.00 7.30
C ARG A 221 -19.73 2.67 8.67
N ARG A 222 -18.86 2.25 9.58
CA ARG A 222 -18.75 2.85 10.92
C ARG A 222 -18.36 4.33 10.84
N ALA A 223 -17.38 4.68 10.00
CA ALA A 223 -16.98 6.07 9.77
C ALA A 223 -18.12 6.94 9.21
N LYS A 224 -18.96 6.39 8.31
CA LYS A 224 -20.15 7.09 7.81
C LYS A 224 -21.21 7.31 8.89
N VAL A 225 -21.49 6.30 9.70
CA VAL A 225 -22.44 6.40 10.83
C VAL A 225 -21.98 7.47 11.82
N VAL A 226 -20.70 7.46 12.20
CA VAL A 226 -20.10 8.50 13.06
C VAL A 226 -20.30 9.89 12.48
N ARG A 227 -20.03 10.08 11.19
CA ARG A 227 -20.24 11.37 10.50
C ARG A 227 -21.71 11.82 10.52
N ILE A 228 -22.65 10.91 10.31
CA ILE A 228 -24.09 11.22 10.33
C ILE A 228 -24.54 11.60 11.74
N CYS A 229 -24.15 10.83 12.76
CA CYS A 229 -24.45 11.13 14.17
C CYS A 229 -23.92 12.51 14.57
N LYS A 230 -22.70 12.87 14.14
CA LYS A 230 -22.11 14.20 14.39
C LYS A 230 -22.91 15.33 13.74
N LYS A 231 -23.41 15.13 12.51
CA LYS A 231 -24.26 16.14 11.84
C LYS A 231 -25.60 16.30 12.57
N ALA A 232 -26.22 15.19 12.97
CA ALA A 232 -27.49 15.20 13.69
C ALA A 232 -27.38 15.86 15.07
N SER A 233 -26.29 15.62 15.81
CA SER A 233 -26.07 16.25 17.11
C SER A 233 -25.88 17.77 16.99
N GLY A 234 -25.18 18.24 15.95
CA GLY A 234 -25.03 19.66 15.66
C GLY A 234 -26.38 20.34 15.36
N ILE A 235 -27.21 19.71 14.53
CA ILE A 235 -28.56 20.21 14.21
C ILE A 235 -29.44 20.23 15.48
N SER A 236 -29.40 19.17 16.29
CA SER A 236 -30.16 19.10 17.55
C SER A 236 -29.76 20.20 18.53
N LEU A 237 -28.48 20.54 18.63
CA LEU A 237 -28.01 21.61 19.50
C LEU A 237 -28.53 22.98 19.07
N VAL A 238 -28.51 23.26 17.75
CA VAL A 238 -29.04 24.53 17.21
C VAL A 238 -30.54 24.65 17.48
N ILE A 239 -31.31 23.57 17.28
CA ILE A 239 -32.74 23.54 17.58
C ILE A 239 -33.00 23.77 19.07
N ALA A 240 -32.26 23.10 19.96
CA ALA A 240 -32.41 23.26 21.40
C ALA A 240 -32.07 24.69 21.87
N CYS A 241 -30.96 25.26 21.39
CA CYS A 241 -30.60 26.65 21.67
C CYS A 241 -31.64 27.64 21.15
N GLY A 242 -32.18 27.41 19.95
CA GLY A 242 -33.26 28.22 19.38
C GLY A 242 -34.54 28.17 20.23
N ALA A 243 -34.95 26.98 20.69
CA ALA A 243 -36.10 26.82 21.57
C ALA A 243 -35.92 27.55 22.92
N VAL A 244 -34.74 27.44 23.53
CA VAL A 244 -34.41 28.17 24.77
C VAL A 244 -34.48 29.67 24.57
N ALA A 245 -33.90 30.19 23.48
CA ALA A 245 -33.95 31.62 23.16
C ALA A 245 -35.39 32.15 23.05
N ILE A 246 -36.27 31.38 22.38
CA ILE A 246 -37.69 31.72 22.25
C ILE A 246 -38.38 31.75 23.62
N VAL A 247 -38.19 30.72 24.46
CA VAL A 247 -38.78 30.68 25.82
C VAL A 247 -38.30 31.85 26.67
N THR A 248 -37.00 32.20 26.61
CA THR A 248 -36.47 33.36 27.35
C THR A 248 -37.06 34.69 26.90
N LEU A 249 -37.29 34.87 25.59
CA LEU A 249 -37.91 36.07 25.04
C LEU A 249 -39.36 36.21 25.51
N VAL A 250 -40.12 35.12 25.48
CA VAL A 250 -41.51 35.09 25.96
C VAL A 250 -41.57 35.45 27.46
N LEU A 251 -40.70 34.87 28.29
CA LEU A 251 -40.63 35.18 29.72
C LEU A 251 -40.26 36.65 29.98
N ALA A 252 -39.29 37.20 29.24
CA ALA A 252 -38.90 38.61 29.36
C ALA A 252 -40.08 39.55 29.02
N LEU A 253 -40.81 39.28 27.94
CA LEU A 253 -41.99 40.04 27.54
C LEU A 253 -43.10 40.00 28.61
N HIS A 254 -43.37 38.83 29.20
CA HIS A 254 -44.40 38.70 30.25
C HIS A 254 -43.96 39.35 31.57
N SER A 255 -42.67 39.32 31.89
CA SER A 255 -42.13 40.02 33.08
C SER A 255 -42.26 41.53 32.98
N LEU A 256 -42.25 42.11 31.77
CA LEU A 256 -42.48 43.54 31.55
C LEU A 256 -43.94 43.95 31.80
N VAL A 257 -44.89 43.03 31.59
CA VAL A 257 -46.33 43.22 31.87
C VAL A 257 -46.67 42.91 33.33
N GLY A 258 -45.80 42.17 34.05
CA GLY A 258 -46.01 41.67 35.42
C GLY A 258 -45.21 42.37 36.51
N VAL A 259 -44.85 43.65 36.40
CA VAL A 259 -44.26 44.42 37.52
C VAL A 259 -45.36 45.11 38.32
N VAL A 260 -46.09 44.34 39.12
CA VAL A 260 -46.77 44.85 40.33
C VAL A 260 -46.54 43.83 41.45
N ALA A 261 -45.79 44.27 42.47
CA ALA A 261 -45.63 43.70 43.80
C ALA A 261 -44.85 42.38 43.98
N ALA A 262 -43.51 42.47 44.08
CA ALA A 262 -42.68 41.99 45.22
C ALA A 262 -41.20 41.82 44.81
N PRO A 263 -40.22 42.34 45.59
CA PRO A 263 -38.81 42.04 45.39
C PRO A 263 -38.42 40.78 46.19
N GLY A 264 -38.35 39.63 45.51
CA GLY A 264 -37.98 38.37 46.15
C GLY A 264 -37.46 37.35 45.15
N LEU A 265 -36.13 37.22 45.09
CA LEU A 265 -35.33 36.10 44.56
C LEU A 265 -35.86 35.39 43.31
N VAL A 266 -35.27 35.68 42.14
CA VAL A 266 -34.71 34.61 41.29
C VAL A 266 -33.50 35.16 40.54
N THR A 267 -32.36 35.34 41.21
CA THR A 267 -31.07 35.37 40.52
C THR A 267 -30.74 33.95 40.09
N VAL A 268 -31.32 33.46 38.99
CA VAL A 268 -30.73 32.31 38.29
C VAL A 268 -29.37 32.82 37.81
N PRO A 269 -28.23 32.28 38.29
CA PRO A 269 -26.96 32.78 37.83
C PRO A 269 -26.86 32.36 36.37
N LEU A 270 -26.91 33.32 35.45
CA LEU A 270 -26.56 33.11 34.04
C LEU A 270 -25.19 32.40 33.90
N ALA A 271 -24.35 32.53 34.93
CA ALA A 271 -23.10 31.80 35.14
C ALA A 271 -23.27 30.29 35.35
N ALA A 272 -24.30 29.82 36.06
CA ALA A 272 -24.60 28.39 36.25
C ALA A 272 -25.13 27.75 34.96
N LEU A 273 -25.93 28.48 34.17
CA LEU A 273 -26.37 28.03 32.84
C LEU A 273 -25.20 28.00 31.85
N LYS A 274 -24.35 29.04 31.83
CA LYS A 274 -23.06 29.04 31.07
C LYS A 274 -22.14 27.90 31.51
N LYS A 275 -22.11 27.55 32.80
CA LYS A 275 -21.32 26.43 33.33
C LYS A 275 -21.90 25.08 32.92
N SER A 276 -23.23 24.92 32.85
CA SER A 276 -23.90 23.70 32.37
C SER A 276 -23.76 23.50 30.85
N VAL A 277 -23.80 24.58 30.06
CA VAL A 277 -23.54 24.55 28.62
C VAL A 277 -22.06 24.30 28.34
N LYS A 278 -21.15 24.93 29.09
CA LYS A 278 -19.71 24.63 29.01
C LYS A 278 -19.37 23.23 29.53
N ALA A 279 -20.11 22.70 30.51
CA ALA A 279 -19.96 21.33 31.01
C ALA A 279 -20.50 20.31 30.00
N ALA A 280 -21.66 20.55 29.37
CA ALA A 280 -22.17 19.75 28.26
C ALA A 280 -21.31 19.82 26.99
N GLN A 281 -20.55 20.92 26.81
CA GLN A 281 -19.55 21.11 25.75
C GLN A 281 -18.21 20.41 26.06
N LYS A 282 -17.90 20.21 27.35
CA LYS A 282 -16.72 19.50 27.85
C LYS A 282 -17.01 18.01 28.10
N GLU A 283 -18.27 17.65 28.23
CA GLU A 283 -18.76 16.28 28.36
C GLU A 283 -18.94 15.62 26.99
N ILE A 284 -18.06 14.66 26.75
CA ILE A 284 -18.44 13.32 26.29
C ILE A 284 -18.63 13.17 24.77
N LYS A 285 -17.60 12.58 24.13
CA LYS A 285 -17.59 11.87 22.83
C LYS A 285 -17.46 12.67 21.54
N SER A 286 -17.38 14.01 21.51
CA SER A 286 -17.07 14.71 20.26
C SER A 286 -15.62 14.47 19.80
N SER A 287 -14.62 14.75 20.64
CA SER A 287 -13.20 14.54 20.28
C SER A 287 -12.86 13.06 20.13
N ALA A 288 -13.29 12.20 21.06
CA ALA A 288 -13.02 10.77 21.00
C ALA A 288 -13.69 10.07 19.79
N LEU A 289 -14.93 10.44 19.44
CA LEU A 289 -15.62 9.89 18.26
C LEU A 289 -15.07 10.48 16.96
N VAL A 290 -14.65 11.76 16.96
CA VAL A 290 -13.93 12.37 15.83
C VAL A 290 -12.58 11.69 15.62
N ARG A 291 -11.79 11.49 16.68
CA ARG A 291 -10.53 10.74 16.70
C ARG A 291 -10.72 9.33 16.17
N PHE A 292 -11.69 8.60 16.73
CA PHE A 292 -12.02 7.27 16.27
C PHE A 292 -12.48 7.26 14.80
N GLY A 293 -13.26 8.27 14.39
CA GLY A 293 -13.67 8.46 13.01
C GLY A 293 -12.49 8.70 12.05
N ALA A 294 -11.50 9.50 12.45
CA ALA A 294 -10.31 9.78 11.66
C ALA A 294 -9.39 8.55 11.56
N GLN A 295 -9.18 7.83 12.66
CA GLN A 295 -8.44 6.55 12.68
C GLN A 295 -9.09 5.51 11.76
N LEU A 296 -10.42 5.38 11.81
CA LEU A 296 -11.16 4.50 10.91
C LEU A 296 -11.04 4.98 9.45
N ASP A 297 -11.12 6.28 9.17
CA ASP A 297 -10.98 6.80 7.80
C ASP A 297 -9.57 6.55 7.25
N ALA A 298 -8.52 6.78 8.05
CA ALA A 298 -7.13 6.50 7.71
C ALA A 298 -6.91 5.00 7.47
N ALA A 299 -7.41 4.13 8.35
CA ALA A 299 -7.32 2.69 8.18
C ALA A 299 -8.07 2.23 6.92
N ALA A 300 -9.29 2.72 6.67
CA ALA A 300 -10.05 2.41 5.46
C ALA A 300 -9.29 2.79 4.18
N LYS A 301 -8.69 3.98 4.14
CA LYS A 301 -7.83 4.43 3.04
C LYS A 301 -6.63 3.51 2.86
N GLY A 302 -5.91 3.21 3.94
CA GLY A 302 -4.77 2.29 3.92
C GLY A 302 -5.14 0.93 3.34
N VAL A 303 -6.24 0.35 3.82
CA VAL A 303 -6.78 -0.92 3.35
C VAL A 303 -7.14 -0.90 1.86
N TYR A 304 -7.76 0.19 1.39
CA TYR A 304 -8.10 0.36 -0.03
C TYR A 304 -6.84 0.38 -0.91
N ILE A 305 -5.81 1.13 -0.50
CA ILE A 305 -4.56 1.22 -1.27
C ILE A 305 -3.84 -0.13 -1.29
N LEU A 306 -3.74 -0.81 -0.14
CA LEU A 306 -3.13 -2.15 -0.04
C LEU A 306 -3.82 -3.15 -0.97
N ASN A 307 -5.15 -3.13 -1.01
CA ASN A 307 -5.94 -3.99 -1.90
C ASN A 307 -5.59 -3.75 -3.38
N ARG A 308 -5.41 -2.48 -3.79
CA ARG A 308 -5.01 -2.11 -5.15
C ARG A 308 -3.58 -2.47 -5.50
N ASP A 309 -2.64 -2.26 -4.58
CA ASP A 309 -1.25 -2.66 -4.76
C ASP A 309 -1.17 -4.18 -4.95
N PHE A 310 -1.93 -4.93 -4.14
CA PHE A 310 -1.95 -6.39 -4.18
C PHE A 310 -2.60 -6.94 -5.45
N ASP A 311 -3.63 -6.28 -5.99
CA ASP A 311 -4.18 -6.60 -7.32
C ASP A 311 -3.13 -6.39 -8.43
N THR A 312 -2.37 -5.29 -8.36
CA THR A 312 -1.27 -5.01 -9.31
C THR A 312 -0.19 -6.08 -9.22
N LEU A 313 0.31 -6.38 -8.01
CA LEU A 313 1.32 -7.42 -7.79
C LEU A 313 0.84 -8.78 -8.30
N SER A 314 -0.43 -9.15 -8.03
CA SER A 314 -1.03 -10.41 -8.50
C SER A 314 -1.00 -10.54 -10.03
N ARG A 315 -1.31 -9.46 -10.75
CA ARG A 315 -1.26 -9.42 -12.22
C ARG A 315 0.18 -9.58 -12.74
N LEU A 316 1.13 -8.83 -12.20
CA LEU A 316 2.54 -8.88 -12.59
C LEU A 316 3.14 -10.27 -12.35
N VAL A 317 2.87 -10.84 -11.18
CA VAL A 317 3.28 -12.20 -10.82
C VAL A 317 2.66 -13.24 -11.75
N THR A 318 1.37 -13.14 -12.05
CA THR A 318 0.69 -14.09 -12.94
C THR A 318 1.28 -14.04 -14.35
N ARG A 319 1.60 -12.83 -14.85
CA ARG A 319 2.27 -12.65 -16.14
C ARG A 319 3.64 -13.33 -16.17
N LEU A 320 4.49 -13.06 -15.17
CA LEU A 320 5.81 -13.68 -15.06
C LEU A 320 5.72 -15.20 -14.91
N HIS A 321 4.78 -15.69 -14.11
CA HIS A 321 4.56 -17.13 -13.95
C HIS A 321 4.28 -17.82 -15.28
N ILE A 322 3.36 -17.28 -16.10
CA ILE A 322 3.02 -17.83 -17.41
C ILE A 322 4.24 -17.81 -18.34
N GLU A 323 5.00 -16.71 -18.36
CA GLU A 323 6.20 -16.57 -19.19
C GLU A 323 7.29 -17.59 -18.80
N ILE A 324 7.52 -17.81 -17.50
CA ILE A 324 8.48 -18.81 -17.02
C ILE A 324 8.03 -20.22 -17.39
N GLU A 325 6.76 -20.58 -17.18
CA GLU A 325 6.23 -21.89 -17.57
C GLU A 325 6.33 -22.13 -19.08
N HIS A 326 6.05 -21.11 -19.88
CA HIS A 326 6.21 -21.16 -21.33
C HIS A 326 7.66 -21.45 -21.72
N ARG A 327 8.62 -20.66 -21.22
CA ARG A 327 10.06 -20.85 -21.48
C ARG A 327 10.55 -22.23 -21.05
N ARG A 328 10.13 -22.71 -19.87
CA ARG A 328 10.45 -24.06 -19.39
C ARG A 328 9.89 -25.14 -20.29
N SER A 329 8.65 -24.99 -20.74
CA SER A 329 7.98 -25.94 -21.64
C SER A 329 8.70 -26.02 -22.99
N VAL A 330 9.06 -24.88 -23.57
CA VAL A 330 9.82 -24.78 -24.82
C VAL A 330 11.23 -25.40 -24.66
N ALA A 331 11.92 -25.12 -23.56
CA ALA A 331 13.21 -25.73 -23.23
C ALA A 331 13.10 -27.25 -23.08
N SER A 332 12.09 -27.75 -22.36
CA SER A 332 11.84 -29.18 -22.15
C SER A 332 11.57 -29.92 -23.47
N LEU A 333 10.74 -29.35 -24.35
CA LEU A 333 10.50 -29.90 -25.67
C LEU A 333 11.79 -29.94 -26.50
N CYS A 334 12.60 -28.88 -26.47
CA CYS A 334 13.89 -28.85 -27.13
C CYS A 334 14.79 -30.01 -26.67
N VAL A 335 14.98 -30.13 -25.35
CA VAL A 335 15.79 -31.17 -24.70
C VAL A 335 15.29 -32.57 -25.02
N LYS A 336 13.97 -32.77 -25.12
CA LYS A 336 13.36 -34.07 -25.45
C LYS A 336 13.68 -34.51 -26.88
N TYR A 337 13.60 -33.59 -27.85
CA TYR A 337 13.77 -33.94 -29.27
C TYR A 337 15.20 -33.80 -29.78
N GLN A 338 16.06 -33.03 -29.11
CA GLN A 338 17.48 -32.83 -29.44
C GLN A 338 17.74 -32.52 -30.92
N LYS A 339 16.86 -31.71 -31.53
CA LYS A 339 16.99 -31.31 -32.94
C LYS A 339 17.75 -29.98 -33.03
N ARG A 340 18.79 -29.91 -33.88
CA ARG A 340 19.59 -28.69 -34.08
C ARG A 340 18.75 -27.48 -34.48
N GLN A 341 17.80 -27.68 -35.40
CA GLN A 341 16.87 -26.63 -35.82
C GLN A 341 15.98 -26.14 -34.68
N MET A 342 15.51 -27.05 -33.82
CA MET A 342 14.68 -26.68 -32.67
C MET A 342 15.49 -25.87 -31.66
N LEU A 343 16.73 -26.28 -31.37
CA LEU A 343 17.61 -25.49 -30.50
C LEU A 343 17.82 -24.07 -31.05
N LYS A 344 18.04 -23.94 -32.36
CA LYS A 344 18.21 -22.63 -33.01
C LYS A 344 16.98 -21.74 -32.80
N GLU A 345 15.77 -22.27 -32.99
CA GLU A 345 14.54 -21.49 -32.78
C GLU A 345 14.32 -21.14 -31.30
N VAL A 346 14.53 -22.09 -30.37
CA VAL A 346 14.39 -21.83 -28.93
C VAL A 346 15.38 -20.77 -28.45
N VAL A 347 16.63 -20.84 -28.88
CA VAL A 347 17.62 -19.81 -28.51
C VAL A 347 17.26 -18.46 -29.12
N LYS A 348 16.75 -18.43 -30.36
CA LYS A 348 16.30 -17.19 -30.99
C LYS A 348 15.13 -16.56 -30.23
N GLU A 349 14.16 -17.36 -29.79
CA GLU A 349 13.04 -16.92 -28.96
C GLU A 349 13.51 -16.36 -27.62
N PHE A 350 14.41 -17.06 -26.92
CA PHE A 350 14.99 -16.56 -25.68
C PHE A 350 15.74 -15.24 -25.90
N GLN A 351 16.52 -15.13 -26.98
CA GLN A 351 17.23 -13.90 -27.32
C GLN A 351 16.28 -12.72 -27.60
N SER A 352 15.18 -12.94 -28.32
CA SER A 352 14.25 -11.86 -28.68
C SER A 352 13.41 -11.38 -27.49
N HIS A 353 13.17 -12.24 -26.50
CA HIS A 353 12.29 -11.93 -25.36
C HIS A 353 13.05 -11.71 -24.04
N GLU A 354 14.37 -11.88 -23.98
CA GLU A 354 15.13 -11.77 -22.74
C GLU A 354 15.04 -10.39 -22.09
N SER A 355 15.21 -9.31 -22.85
CA SER A 355 15.14 -7.94 -22.29
C SER A 355 13.76 -7.64 -21.73
N CYS A 356 12.70 -7.98 -22.48
CA CYS A 356 11.31 -7.82 -22.05
C CYS A 356 11.03 -8.61 -20.75
N PHE A 357 11.52 -9.84 -20.63
CA PHE A 357 11.35 -10.62 -19.41
C PHE A 357 12.05 -9.99 -18.22
N MET A 358 13.29 -9.52 -18.40
CA MET A 358 14.04 -8.84 -17.34
C MET A 358 13.37 -7.53 -16.91
N GLU A 359 12.85 -6.75 -17.86
CA GLU A 359 12.04 -5.54 -17.58
C GLU A 359 10.79 -5.87 -16.78
N GLN A 360 10.08 -6.96 -17.11
CA GLN A 360 8.90 -7.39 -16.35
C GLN A 360 9.24 -7.82 -14.91
N LEU A 361 10.41 -8.44 -14.73
CA LEU A 361 10.90 -8.86 -13.42
C LEU A 361 11.32 -7.65 -12.57
N GLU A 362 11.99 -6.68 -13.17
CA GLU A 362 12.32 -5.38 -12.56
C GLU A 362 11.05 -4.60 -12.20
N GLU A 363 10.07 -4.54 -13.10
CA GLU A 363 8.77 -3.89 -12.84
C GLU A 363 8.04 -4.50 -11.64
N LEU A 364 8.11 -5.82 -11.46
CA LEU A 364 7.57 -6.48 -10.28
C LEU A 364 8.34 -6.06 -9.02
N GLU A 365 9.67 -6.04 -9.06
CA GLU A 365 10.51 -5.64 -7.93
C GLU A 365 10.23 -4.19 -7.48
N ASP A 366 10.20 -3.28 -8.44
CA ASP A 366 9.86 -1.88 -8.27
C ASP A 366 8.50 -1.70 -7.57
N HIS A 367 7.48 -2.45 -7.99
CA HIS A 367 6.16 -2.41 -7.35
C HIS A 367 6.16 -3.01 -5.93
N VAL A 368 7.02 -3.99 -5.65
CA VAL A 368 7.18 -4.54 -4.29
C VAL A 368 7.78 -3.48 -3.36
N TYR A 369 8.81 -2.74 -3.80
CA TYR A 369 9.38 -1.63 -3.03
C TYR A 369 8.36 -0.51 -2.79
N LEU A 370 7.60 -0.12 -3.81
CA LEU A 370 6.51 0.84 -3.65
C LEU A 370 5.46 0.36 -2.64
N CYS A 371 5.12 -0.93 -2.67
CA CYS A 371 4.15 -1.49 -1.73
C CYS A 371 4.63 -1.41 -0.27
N PHE A 372 5.91 -1.70 0.00
CA PHE A 372 6.49 -1.48 1.33
C PHE A 372 6.35 -0.03 1.81
N LEU A 373 6.63 0.94 0.94
CA LEU A 373 6.50 2.36 1.26
C LEU A 373 5.05 2.73 1.58
N THR A 374 4.12 2.25 0.76
CA THR A 374 2.68 2.46 0.96
C THR A 374 2.22 1.88 2.29
N ILE A 375 2.60 0.64 2.63
CA ILE A 375 2.29 0.00 3.91
C ILE A 375 2.75 0.87 5.07
N ASN A 376 4.04 1.25 5.06
CA ASN A 376 4.63 2.05 6.13
C ASN A 376 3.96 3.42 6.27
N ARG A 377 3.70 4.10 5.16
CA ARG A 377 3.00 5.39 5.16
C ARG A 377 1.59 5.27 5.70
N ALA A 378 0.83 4.28 5.25
CA ALA A 378 -0.53 4.06 5.69
C ALA A 378 -0.58 3.74 7.20
N ARG A 379 0.33 2.90 7.69
CA ARG A 379 0.48 2.59 9.13
C ARG A 379 0.82 3.82 9.96
N ARG A 380 1.77 4.65 9.51
CA ARG A 380 2.12 5.92 10.18
C ARG A 380 0.95 6.89 10.24
N LEU A 381 0.17 7.02 9.17
CA LEU A 381 -1.03 7.87 9.16
C LEU A 381 -2.05 7.41 10.20
N VAL A 382 -2.33 6.11 10.28
CA VAL A 382 -3.24 5.57 11.31
C VAL A 382 -2.71 5.87 12.72
N ILE A 383 -1.39 5.83 12.94
CA ILE A 383 -0.79 6.12 14.24
C ILE A 383 -0.71 7.62 14.56
N GLN A 384 -0.51 8.49 13.59
CA GLN A 384 -0.58 9.94 13.81
C GLN A 384 -1.96 10.33 14.35
N GLU A 385 -3.04 9.74 13.80
CA GLU A 385 -4.40 9.89 14.32
C GLU A 385 -4.61 9.27 15.72
N THR A 386 -3.69 8.42 16.19
CA THR A 386 -3.68 7.89 17.57
C THR A 386 -2.85 8.72 18.55
N VAL A 387 -1.73 9.30 18.11
CA VAL A 387 -0.74 9.98 18.98
C VAL A 387 -0.94 11.50 19.05
N MET A 388 -1.20 12.18 17.92
CA MET A 388 -1.29 13.67 17.92
C MET A 388 -2.42 14.20 18.81
N HIS A 389 -3.50 13.44 18.97
CA HIS A 389 -4.63 13.83 19.82
C HIS A 389 -4.53 13.34 21.28
N ARG A 390 -3.40 12.72 21.68
CA ARG A 390 -3.08 12.42 23.10
C ARG A 390 -2.43 13.62 23.80
N GLN A 391 -1.64 14.44 23.07
CA GLN A 391 -0.97 15.62 23.62
C GLN A 391 -1.95 16.76 23.95
N GLU A 392 -3.09 16.85 23.26
CA GLU A 392 -4.15 17.82 23.56
C GLU A 392 -5.00 17.44 24.80
N GLU A 393 -4.94 16.20 25.29
CA GLU A 393 -5.66 15.76 26.50
C GLU A 393 -4.82 15.96 27.79
N ASN A 394 -3.50 16.12 27.65
CA ASN A 394 -2.55 16.30 28.76
C ASN A 394 -2.02 17.74 28.91
N SER A 395 -2.53 18.68 28.11
CA SER A 395 -2.18 20.11 28.13
C SER A 395 -3.41 20.94 28.43
#